data_AF-W5YWK2-F1
#
_entry.id   AF-W5YWK2-F1
#
_cell.length_a   1.000
_cell.length_b   1.000
_cell.length_c   1.000
_cell.angle_alpha   90.00
_cell.angle_beta   90.00
_cell.angle_gamma   90.00
#
_symmetry.space_group_name_H-M   'P 1'
#
loop_
_entity.id
_entity.type
_entity.pdbx_description
1 polymer ?
#
loop_
_entity_poly.entity_id
_entity_poly.type
_entity_poly.pdbx_seq_one_letter_code
_entity_poly.pdbx_strand_id
1 'polypeptide(L)'
;MGFVAPMIVLFIAIVWIGVTVVGKNVNAKDLVFSYTALAAAFVMFSLNLWFSLKNEESVDVIQPHLTLTPNCVDVYSELPMKSSFIVFNREKLTSSLNLTRTSENAGIPQLTDDERAAFKKNLAEFLRVSVVGHLLSEYPDWNPDVKAFRGKKQVQFNNSEEGAGQNSYYSIAQLKNALKIGVDDFDISEGVGITNGLTLPPNTVATTSGDDLIFENPHVRIAIDFEVEDGTSFAVPSYIGSTLRLDYGEMNQGVINIQSNIRVVVSQKKQRSGSPDRLKYESWASQIIETVRAGFSPVLTQNA
;
A
#
# COMPACT_ATOMS: atom_id res chain seq x y z
N MET A 1 1.13 25.48 -2.74
CA MET A 1 0.54 26.71 -2.15
C MET A 1 0.26 27.83 -3.17
N GLY A 2 0.91 27.88 -4.34
CA GLY A 2 0.77 29.01 -5.28
C GLY A 2 -0.63 29.27 -5.87
N PHE A 3 -1.54 28.29 -5.89
CA PHE A 3 -2.89 28.45 -6.47
C PHE A 3 -3.95 29.00 -5.49
N VAL A 4 -3.72 28.86 -4.19
CA VAL A 4 -4.70 29.25 -3.15
C VAL A 4 -4.77 30.77 -2.98
N ALA A 5 -3.62 31.45 -3.03
CA ALA A 5 -3.55 32.90 -2.87
C ALA A 5 -4.32 33.68 -3.96
N PRO A 6 -4.20 33.36 -5.27
CA PRO A 6 -5.03 33.98 -6.31
C PRO A 6 -6.53 33.80 -6.11
N MET A 7 -6.97 32.61 -5.66
CA MET A 7 -8.39 32.33 -5.40
C MET A 7 -8.95 33.16 -4.24
N ILE A 8 -8.16 33.34 -3.17
CA ILE A 8 -8.52 34.20 -2.04
C ILE A 8 -8.64 35.66 -2.48
N VAL A 9 -7.70 36.15 -3.28
CA VAL A 9 -7.73 37.54 -3.81
C VAL A 9 -8.96 37.75 -4.70
N LEU A 10 -9.27 36.80 -5.58
CA LEU A 10 -10.48 36.83 -6.42
C LEU A 10 -11.77 36.85 -5.59
N PHE A 11 -11.84 36.03 -4.53
CA PHE A 11 -12.97 36.02 -3.62
C PHE A 11 -13.16 37.37 -2.93
N ILE A 12 -12.08 37.95 -2.40
CA ILE A 12 -12.12 39.28 -1.76
C ILE A 12 -12.59 40.35 -2.76
N ALA A 13 -12.10 40.32 -4.01
CA ALA A 13 -12.52 41.26 -5.05
C ALA A 13 -14.02 41.14 -5.35
N ILE A 14 -14.56 39.92 -5.46
CA ILE A 14 -15.99 39.70 -5.69
C ILE A 14 -16.82 40.23 -4.52
N VAL A 15 -16.43 39.92 -3.27
CA VAL A 15 -17.11 40.43 -2.08
C VAL A 15 -17.06 41.96 -2.04
N TRP A 16 -15.92 42.56 -2.36
CA TRP A 16 -15.75 44.01 -2.41
C TRP A 16 -16.67 44.66 -3.44
N ILE A 17 -16.77 44.10 -4.66
CA ILE A 17 -17.69 44.57 -5.70
C ILE A 17 -19.15 44.45 -5.21
N GLY A 18 -19.48 43.34 -4.55
CA GLY A 18 -20.80 43.14 -3.94
C GLY A 18 -21.18 44.23 -2.93
N VAL A 19 -20.27 44.56 -2.01
CA VAL A 19 -20.52 45.57 -0.98
C VAL A 19 -20.51 46.99 -1.55
N THR A 20 -19.51 47.33 -2.36
CA THR A 20 -19.26 48.73 -2.76
C THR A 20 -20.07 49.17 -3.98
N VAL A 21 -20.32 48.27 -4.93
CA VAL A 21 -21.03 48.59 -6.17
C VAL A 21 -22.48 48.13 -6.08
N VAL A 22 -22.73 46.86 -5.75
CA VAL A 22 -24.10 46.30 -5.75
C VAL A 22 -24.91 46.76 -4.55
N GLY A 23 -24.32 46.72 -3.34
CA GLY A 23 -24.99 47.15 -2.10
C GLY A 23 -25.43 48.61 -2.11
N LYS A 24 -24.73 49.48 -2.84
CA LYS A 24 -25.11 50.89 -3.03
C LYS A 24 -26.12 51.12 -4.15
N ASN A 25 -26.32 50.14 -5.04
CA ASN A 25 -27.14 50.26 -6.25
C ASN A 25 -28.15 49.10 -6.38
N VAL A 26 -28.71 48.61 -5.27
CA VAL A 26 -29.59 47.43 -5.24
C VAL A 26 -30.84 47.58 -6.12
N ASN A 27 -31.29 48.81 -6.36
CA ASN A 27 -32.45 49.09 -7.22
C ASN A 27 -32.14 48.95 -8.73
N ALA A 28 -30.86 48.88 -9.12
CA ALA A 28 -30.43 48.63 -10.49
C ALA A 28 -30.44 47.12 -10.78
N LYS A 29 -31.60 46.62 -11.24
CA LYS A 29 -31.84 45.18 -11.46
C LYS A 29 -30.79 44.50 -12.35
N ASP A 30 -30.36 45.16 -13.42
CA ASP A 30 -29.35 44.60 -14.35
C ASP A 30 -27.98 44.42 -13.69
N LEU A 31 -27.64 45.31 -12.77
CA LEU A 31 -26.38 45.29 -12.02
C LEU A 31 -26.40 44.18 -10.96
N VAL A 32 -27.53 44.00 -10.26
CA VAL A 32 -27.72 42.88 -9.32
C VAL A 32 -27.67 41.54 -10.05
N PHE A 33 -28.32 41.43 -11.22
CA PHE A 33 -28.34 40.22 -12.03
C PHE A 33 -26.94 39.86 -12.59
N SER A 34 -26.19 40.85 -13.07
CA SER A 34 -24.82 40.64 -13.56
C SER A 34 -23.88 40.19 -12.44
N TYR A 35 -24.05 40.74 -11.24
CA TYR A 35 -23.25 40.33 -10.08
C TYR A 35 -23.59 38.92 -9.58
N THR A 36 -24.87 38.54 -9.54
CA THR A 36 -25.24 37.16 -9.16
C THR A 36 -24.71 36.15 -10.18
N ALA A 37 -24.71 36.48 -11.48
CA ALA A 37 -24.08 35.66 -12.51
C ALA A 37 -22.56 35.52 -12.31
N LEU A 38 -21.86 36.62 -12.00
CA LEU A 38 -20.42 36.60 -11.69
C LEU A 38 -20.12 35.73 -10.45
N ALA A 39 -20.90 35.88 -9.38
CA ALA A 39 -20.74 35.10 -8.17
C ALA A 39 -20.99 33.60 -8.44
N ALA A 40 -22.03 33.26 -9.20
CA ALA A 40 -22.31 31.89 -9.60
C ALA A 40 -21.18 31.29 -10.45
N ALA A 41 -20.66 32.04 -11.42
CA ALA A 41 -19.54 31.62 -12.25
C ALA A 41 -18.27 31.36 -11.41
N PHE A 42 -17.97 32.22 -10.44
CA PHE A 42 -16.83 32.03 -9.53
C PHE A 42 -17.01 30.79 -8.65
N VAL A 43 -18.20 30.58 -8.09
CA VAL A 43 -18.49 29.38 -7.29
C VAL A 43 -18.34 28.12 -8.14
N MET A 44 -18.90 28.11 -9.34
CA MET A 44 -18.79 26.98 -10.27
C MET A 44 -17.33 26.73 -10.68
N PHE A 45 -16.56 27.77 -10.97
CA PHE A 45 -15.13 27.66 -11.26
C PHE A 45 -14.35 27.11 -10.08
N SER A 46 -14.61 27.60 -8.86
CA SER A 46 -13.95 27.15 -7.63
C SER A 46 -14.24 25.68 -7.35
N LEU A 47 -15.50 25.25 -7.48
CA LEU A 47 -15.91 23.87 -7.33
C LEU A 47 -15.28 22.98 -8.40
N ASN A 48 -15.33 23.41 -9.67
CA ASN A 48 -14.69 22.68 -10.77
C ASN A 48 -13.21 22.53 -10.55
N LEU A 49 -12.53 23.57 -10.08
CA LEU A 49 -11.11 23.50 -9.79
C LEU A 49 -10.79 22.59 -8.61
N TRP A 50 -11.60 22.65 -7.54
CA TRP A 50 -11.46 21.77 -6.39
C TRP A 50 -11.65 20.29 -6.77
N PHE A 51 -12.72 19.97 -7.49
CA PHE A 51 -12.99 18.61 -7.96
C PHE A 51 -11.98 18.16 -9.02
N SER A 52 -11.55 19.05 -9.91
CA SER A 52 -10.59 18.76 -10.97
C SER A 52 -9.15 18.66 -10.49
N LEU A 53 -8.84 19.09 -9.26
CA LEU A 53 -7.52 18.90 -8.62
C LEU A 53 -7.49 17.73 -7.63
N LYS A 54 -8.63 17.09 -7.36
CA LYS A 54 -8.66 15.91 -6.52
C LYS A 54 -7.89 14.78 -7.21
N ASN A 55 -6.99 14.15 -6.47
CA ASN A 55 -6.26 12.98 -6.95
C ASN A 55 -7.25 11.85 -7.26
N GLU A 56 -6.93 11.06 -8.27
CA GLU A 56 -7.68 9.85 -8.58
C GLU A 56 -7.13 8.74 -7.69
N GLU A 57 -8.00 8.14 -6.88
CA GLU A 57 -7.61 7.11 -5.91
C GLU A 57 -8.23 5.78 -6.30
N SER A 58 -7.41 4.73 -6.31
CA SER A 58 -7.86 3.34 -6.37
C SER A 58 -7.41 2.60 -5.12
N VAL A 59 -8.24 1.68 -4.66
CA VAL A 59 -7.98 0.87 -3.46
C VAL A 59 -8.09 -0.59 -3.85
N ASP A 60 -7.00 -1.33 -3.66
CA ASP A 60 -6.93 -2.77 -3.82
C ASP A 60 -6.78 -3.43 -2.45
N VAL A 61 -7.63 -4.41 -2.14
CA VAL A 61 -7.57 -5.16 -0.87
C VAL A 61 -7.16 -6.59 -1.17
N ILE A 62 -6.08 -7.03 -0.54
CA ILE A 62 -5.58 -8.41 -0.56
C ILE A 62 -5.89 -8.99 0.82
N GLN A 63 -6.49 -10.19 0.87
CA GLN A 63 -6.97 -10.79 2.12
C GLN A 63 -6.16 -12.03 2.49
N PRO A 64 -4.95 -11.88 3.06
CA PRO A 64 -4.17 -13.02 3.51
C PRO A 64 -4.78 -13.68 4.74
N HIS A 65 -4.60 -15.00 4.81
CA HIS A 65 -4.84 -15.80 6.00
C HIS A 65 -3.52 -16.03 6.73
N LEU A 66 -3.43 -15.59 7.97
CA LEU A 66 -2.29 -15.90 8.84
C LEU A 66 -2.58 -17.21 9.60
N THR A 67 -1.64 -18.14 9.55
CA THR A 67 -1.69 -19.38 10.33
C THR A 67 -0.67 -19.31 11.46
N LEU A 68 -1.17 -19.33 12.69
CA LEU A 68 -0.36 -19.41 13.90
C LEU A 68 -0.32 -20.86 14.37
N THR A 69 0.90 -21.41 14.44
CA THR A 69 1.20 -22.69 15.09
C THR A 69 1.91 -22.42 16.42
N PRO A 70 2.19 -23.43 17.27
CA PRO A 70 2.93 -23.20 18.52
C PRO A 70 4.28 -22.50 18.34
N ASN A 71 4.95 -22.77 17.21
CA ASN A 71 6.34 -22.37 16.99
C ASN A 71 6.51 -21.25 15.95
N CYS A 72 5.53 -21.02 15.08
CA CYS A 72 5.65 -20.03 14.01
C CYS A 72 4.31 -19.39 13.61
N VAL A 73 4.38 -18.11 13.24
CA VAL A 73 3.37 -17.44 12.42
C VAL A 73 3.77 -17.58 10.96
N ASP A 74 2.78 -17.79 10.11
CA ASP A 74 2.99 -17.97 8.68
C ASP A 74 1.83 -17.39 7.88
N VAL A 75 2.05 -17.13 6.59
CA VAL A 75 0.99 -16.75 5.64
C VAL A 75 0.55 -18.02 4.89
N TYR A 76 -0.74 -18.33 4.95
CA TYR A 76 -1.31 -19.47 4.26
C TYR A 76 -1.21 -19.30 2.74
N SER A 77 -0.79 -20.36 2.05
CA SER A 77 -0.73 -20.42 0.58
C SER A 77 -0.71 -21.88 0.13
N GLU A 78 -1.37 -22.19 -0.99
CA GLU A 78 -1.37 -23.53 -1.62
C GLU A 78 -0.08 -23.84 -2.40
N LEU A 79 1.08 -23.36 -1.94
CA LEU A 79 2.43 -23.86 -2.23
C LEU A 79 2.93 -24.00 -3.70
N PRO A 80 2.60 -23.07 -4.62
CA PRO A 80 3.68 -22.57 -5.49
C PRO A 80 3.80 -21.04 -5.52
N MET A 81 2.91 -20.31 -4.84
CA MET A 81 2.84 -18.84 -4.87
C MET A 81 3.31 -18.17 -3.59
N LYS A 82 3.76 -18.96 -2.61
CA LYS A 82 4.19 -18.43 -1.34
C LYS A 82 5.47 -17.62 -1.50
N SER A 83 5.49 -16.41 -0.93
CA SER A 83 6.68 -15.56 -0.90
C SER A 83 7.89 -16.33 -0.37
N SER A 84 8.95 -16.40 -1.18
CA SER A 84 10.25 -16.97 -0.81
C SER A 84 10.74 -16.35 0.50
N PHE A 85 10.64 -15.01 0.63
CA PHE A 85 11.01 -14.32 1.87
C PHE A 85 10.31 -14.89 3.11
N ILE A 86 9.01 -15.16 3.04
CA ILE A 86 8.25 -15.71 4.17
C ILE A 86 8.70 -17.14 4.47
N VAL A 87 8.87 -17.98 3.45
CA VAL A 87 9.29 -19.38 3.62
C VAL A 87 10.58 -19.49 4.44
N PHE A 88 11.57 -18.66 4.14
CA PHE A 88 12.88 -18.74 4.80
C PHE A 88 13.00 -17.91 6.09
N ASN A 89 12.17 -16.88 6.28
CA ASN A 89 12.30 -15.96 7.43
C ASN A 89 11.19 -16.06 8.47
N ARG A 90 10.09 -16.80 8.23
CA ARG A 90 8.93 -16.88 9.13
C ARG A 90 9.28 -17.22 10.59
N GLU A 91 10.19 -18.18 10.83
CA GLU A 91 10.56 -18.60 12.18
C GLU A 91 11.30 -17.49 12.93
N LYS A 92 12.31 -16.90 12.27
CA LYS A 92 13.09 -15.79 12.80
C LYS A 92 12.21 -14.57 13.09
N LEU A 93 11.35 -14.20 12.14
CA LEU A 93 10.40 -13.09 12.31
C LEU A 93 9.41 -13.36 13.45
N THR A 94 8.92 -14.59 13.59
CA THR A 94 8.04 -14.97 14.69
C THR A 94 8.73 -14.74 16.04
N SER A 95 9.98 -15.18 16.18
CA SER A 95 10.74 -15.00 17.42
C SER A 95 11.06 -13.53 17.70
N SER A 96 11.54 -12.78 16.71
CA SER A 96 11.89 -11.36 16.89
C SER A 96 10.69 -10.48 17.24
N LEU A 97 9.49 -10.82 16.76
CA LEU A 97 8.26 -10.09 17.03
C LEU A 97 7.47 -10.64 18.23
N ASN A 98 8.03 -11.61 18.98
CA ASN A 98 7.39 -12.25 20.13
C ASN A 98 5.98 -12.81 19.80
N LEU A 99 5.85 -13.46 18.64
CA LEU A 99 4.60 -14.01 18.12
C LEU A 99 4.40 -15.49 18.46
N THR A 100 5.35 -16.12 19.15
CA THR A 100 5.23 -17.50 19.61
C THR A 100 4.10 -17.65 20.61
N ARG A 101 3.34 -18.74 20.52
CA ARG A 101 2.25 -19.02 21.45
C ARG A 101 2.82 -19.42 22.82
N THR A 102 2.64 -18.60 23.84
CA THR A 102 2.84 -18.96 25.25
C THR A 102 1.64 -19.73 25.78
N SER A 103 1.40 -20.96 25.32
CA SER A 103 0.50 -21.90 26.01
C SER A 103 0.57 -23.30 25.38
N GLU A 104 1.07 -24.27 26.16
CA GLU A 104 0.96 -25.72 25.87
C GLU A 104 -0.50 -26.22 25.91
N ASN A 105 -1.43 -25.41 26.43
CA ASN A 105 -2.86 -25.74 26.43
C ASN A 105 -3.52 -25.20 25.16
N ALA A 106 -4.21 -26.09 24.45
CA ALA A 106 -4.88 -25.89 23.16
C ALA A 106 -6.06 -24.88 23.15
N GLY A 107 -6.05 -23.83 23.97
CA GLY A 107 -7.01 -22.71 23.93
C GLY A 107 -6.42 -21.45 23.29
N ILE A 108 -7.24 -20.66 22.58
CA ILE A 108 -6.87 -19.31 22.12
C ILE A 108 -6.33 -18.61 23.37
N PRO A 109 -5.11 -18.02 23.35
CA PRO A 109 -4.58 -17.39 24.54
C PRO A 109 -5.60 -16.39 25.07
N GLN A 110 -5.99 -16.52 26.33
CA GLN A 110 -6.84 -15.54 27.00
C GLN A 110 -6.00 -14.29 27.25
N LEU A 111 -5.74 -13.56 26.19
CA LEU A 111 -5.02 -12.30 26.22
C LEU A 111 -5.94 -11.25 26.84
N THR A 112 -5.40 -10.46 27.77
CA THR A 112 -6.00 -9.19 28.17
C THR A 112 -6.16 -8.27 26.96
N ASP A 113 -6.98 -7.23 27.08
CA ASP A 113 -7.20 -6.29 25.97
C ASP A 113 -5.89 -5.63 25.51
N ASP A 114 -5.00 -5.30 26.44
CA ASP A 114 -3.68 -4.72 26.16
C ASP A 114 -2.74 -5.72 25.46
N GLU A 115 -2.69 -6.98 25.93
CA GLU A 115 -1.89 -8.03 25.30
C GLU A 115 -2.43 -8.38 23.90
N ARG A 116 -3.75 -8.35 23.71
CA ARG A 116 -4.38 -8.56 22.40
C ARG A 116 -4.02 -7.43 21.43
N ALA A 117 -4.04 -6.18 21.89
CA ALA A 117 -3.65 -5.03 21.09
C ALA A 117 -2.16 -5.12 20.69
N ALA A 118 -1.28 -5.48 21.63
CA ALA A 118 0.14 -5.69 21.36
C ALA A 118 0.37 -6.83 20.37
N PHE A 119 -0.33 -7.96 20.54
CA PHE A 119 -0.23 -9.11 19.65
C PHE A 119 -0.66 -8.77 18.21
N LYS A 120 -1.80 -8.07 18.05
CA LYS A 120 -2.25 -7.60 16.72
C LYS A 120 -1.26 -6.65 16.08
N LYS A 121 -0.69 -5.74 16.86
CA LYS A 121 0.35 -4.82 16.35
C LYS A 121 1.56 -5.59 15.84
N ASN A 122 2.00 -6.62 16.55
CA ASN A 122 3.12 -7.46 16.13
C ASN A 122 2.77 -8.30 14.89
N LEU A 123 1.52 -8.76 14.73
CA LEU A 123 1.06 -9.43 13.52
C LEU A 123 1.01 -8.47 12.31
N ALA A 124 0.58 -7.23 12.52
CA ALA A 124 0.62 -6.20 11.48
C ALA A 124 2.08 -5.88 11.07
N GLU A 125 3.00 -5.78 12.02
CA GLU A 125 4.43 -5.62 11.74
C GLU A 125 5.00 -6.84 11.00
N PHE A 126 4.57 -8.06 11.35
CA PHE A 126 4.96 -9.28 10.62
C PHE A 126 4.54 -9.20 9.14
N LEU A 127 3.30 -8.80 8.85
CA LEU A 127 2.83 -8.60 7.47
C LEU A 127 3.61 -7.49 6.76
N ARG A 128 3.84 -6.37 7.43
CA ARG A 128 4.59 -5.23 6.90
C ARG A 128 6.00 -5.61 6.49
N VAL A 129 6.73 -6.28 7.37
CA VAL A 129 8.09 -6.77 7.10
C VAL A 129 8.08 -7.81 5.98
N SER A 130 7.09 -8.71 5.99
CA SER A 130 6.91 -9.71 4.95
C SER A 130 6.67 -9.08 3.58
N VAL A 131 5.88 -8.00 3.49
CA VAL A 131 5.62 -7.29 2.23
C VAL A 131 6.89 -6.63 1.71
N VAL A 132 7.65 -5.95 2.56
CA VAL A 132 8.92 -5.34 2.16
C VAL A 132 9.91 -6.40 1.69
N GLY A 133 10.04 -7.50 2.43
CA GLY A 133 10.90 -8.62 2.06
C GLY A 133 10.48 -9.29 0.76
N HIS A 134 9.18 -9.46 0.54
CA HIS A 134 8.64 -10.01 -0.71
C HIS A 134 8.91 -9.11 -1.91
N LEU A 135 8.74 -7.79 -1.75
CA LEU A 135 9.10 -6.82 -2.79
C LEU A 135 10.60 -6.94 -3.11
N LEU A 136 11.48 -7.00 -2.12
CA LEU A 136 12.92 -7.14 -2.37
C LEU A 136 13.29 -8.44 -3.09
N SER A 137 12.55 -9.53 -2.87
CA SER A 137 12.85 -10.83 -3.49
C SER A 137 12.24 -11.01 -4.89
N GLU A 138 11.04 -10.47 -5.14
CA GLU A 138 10.26 -10.81 -6.34
C GLU A 138 9.89 -9.59 -7.22
N TYR A 139 10.07 -8.35 -6.74
CA TYR A 139 9.77 -7.16 -7.54
C TYR A 139 10.88 -6.90 -8.56
N PRO A 140 10.61 -6.97 -9.89
CA PRO A 140 11.58 -6.56 -10.90
C PRO A 140 11.96 -5.10 -10.71
N ASP A 141 13.21 -4.73 -11.02
CA ASP A 141 13.58 -3.32 -11.09
C ASP A 141 12.63 -2.55 -12.00
N TRP A 142 12.39 -1.30 -11.60
CA TRP A 142 11.76 -0.34 -12.49
C TRP A 142 12.56 -0.20 -13.79
N ASN A 143 11.95 -0.64 -14.89
CA ASN A 143 12.45 -0.42 -16.24
C ASN A 143 11.29 -0.03 -17.17
N PRO A 144 11.20 1.25 -17.59
CA PRO A 144 10.07 1.75 -18.38
C PRO A 144 10.05 1.18 -19.82
N ASP A 145 11.13 0.57 -20.28
CA ASP A 145 11.30 0.10 -21.65
C ASP A 145 11.14 -1.43 -21.82
N VAL A 146 10.87 -2.17 -20.72
CA VAL A 146 10.62 -3.62 -20.81
C VAL A 146 9.30 -3.85 -21.52
N LYS A 147 9.39 -4.24 -22.79
CA LYS A 147 8.25 -4.81 -23.52
C LYS A 147 7.93 -6.17 -22.92
N ALA A 148 6.74 -6.33 -22.38
CA ALA A 148 6.21 -7.63 -22.02
C ALA A 148 6.05 -8.48 -23.29
N PHE A 149 7.06 -9.27 -23.65
CA PHE A 149 6.92 -10.29 -24.68
C PHE A 149 6.09 -11.44 -24.11
N ARG A 150 5.04 -11.85 -24.83
CA ARG A 150 4.19 -13.00 -24.46
C ARG A 150 5.07 -14.20 -24.09
N GLY A 151 4.99 -14.62 -22.83
CA GLY A 151 5.65 -15.82 -22.32
C GLY A 151 7.03 -15.65 -21.68
N LYS A 152 7.65 -14.45 -21.70
CA LYS A 152 8.89 -14.16 -20.95
C LYS A 152 8.91 -12.72 -20.44
N LYS A 153 8.60 -12.51 -19.15
CA LYS A 153 9.05 -11.31 -18.42
C LYS A 153 10.56 -11.46 -18.21
N GLN A 154 11.38 -10.68 -18.91
CA GLN A 154 12.78 -10.54 -18.50
C GLN A 154 12.78 -9.68 -17.24
N VAL A 155 13.03 -10.32 -16.10
CA VAL A 155 13.13 -9.68 -14.79
C VAL A 155 14.59 -9.24 -14.65
N GLN A 156 14.81 -7.95 -14.41
CA GLN A 156 16.13 -7.40 -14.08
C GLN A 156 16.14 -7.03 -12.60
N PHE A 157 17.30 -7.24 -11.98
CA PHE A 157 17.55 -6.89 -10.59
C PHE A 157 18.90 -6.19 -10.50
N ASN A 158 18.89 -4.96 -9.99
CA ASN A 158 20.03 -4.09 -9.89
C ASN A 158 20.55 -4.22 -8.48
N ASN A 159 21.87 -4.42 -8.41
CA ASN A 159 22.55 -4.69 -7.17
C ASN A 159 23.42 -3.51 -6.71
N SER A 160 23.34 -2.38 -7.40
CA SER A 160 24.09 -1.17 -7.08
C SER A 160 23.37 0.10 -7.54
N GLU A 161 23.74 1.22 -6.92
CA GLU A 161 23.23 2.55 -7.27
C GLU A 161 23.65 2.97 -8.69
N GLU A 162 24.86 2.60 -9.11
CA GLU A 162 25.35 2.88 -10.47
C GLU A 162 24.51 2.15 -11.54
N GLY A 163 24.06 0.93 -11.23
CA GLY A 163 23.18 0.15 -12.11
C GLY A 163 21.78 0.74 -12.26
N ALA A 164 21.29 1.46 -11.25
CA ALA A 164 19.99 2.11 -11.28
C ALA A 164 19.94 3.38 -12.16
N GLY A 165 21.10 3.99 -12.46
CA GLY A 165 21.18 5.16 -13.32
C GLY A 165 20.39 6.36 -12.78
N GLN A 166 19.31 6.76 -13.46
CA GLN A 166 18.44 7.87 -13.03
C GLN A 166 17.28 7.43 -12.12
N ASN A 167 17.14 6.13 -11.89
CA ASN A 167 16.11 5.56 -11.04
C ASN A 167 16.47 5.71 -9.56
N SER A 168 15.46 5.68 -8.70
CA SER A 168 15.67 5.75 -7.25
C SER A 168 16.05 4.37 -6.72
N TYR A 169 17.29 4.21 -6.27
CA TYR A 169 17.78 2.97 -5.65
C TYR A 169 17.79 3.06 -4.13
N TYR A 170 17.30 2.01 -3.47
CA TYR A 170 17.41 1.81 -2.03
C TYR A 170 18.11 0.49 -1.76
N SER A 171 19.32 0.52 -1.19
CA SER A 171 19.89 -0.68 -0.58
C SER A 171 18.99 -1.20 0.55
N ILE A 172 19.10 -2.49 0.89
CA ILE A 172 18.34 -3.11 2.00
C ILE A 172 18.44 -2.28 3.29
N ALA A 173 19.65 -1.82 3.64
CA ALA A 173 19.85 -1.00 4.84
C ALA A 173 19.19 0.39 4.76
N GLN A 174 19.27 1.05 3.60
CA GLN A 174 18.58 2.33 3.39
C GLN A 174 17.06 2.14 3.47
N LEU A 175 16.53 1.07 2.88
CA LEU A 175 15.10 0.76 2.90
C LEU A 175 14.62 0.44 4.32
N LYS A 176 15.36 -0.38 5.07
CA LYS A 176 15.08 -0.69 6.49
C LYS A 176 14.93 0.59 7.31
N ASN A 177 15.85 1.54 7.13
CA ASN A 177 15.83 2.83 7.82
C ASN A 177 14.68 3.73 7.37
N ALA A 178 14.49 3.87 6.05
CA ALA A 178 13.47 4.73 5.46
C ALA A 178 12.05 4.26 5.81
N LEU A 179 11.85 2.94 5.81
CA LEU A 179 10.61 2.27 6.16
C LEU A 179 10.51 1.93 7.65
N LYS A 180 11.43 2.38 8.51
CA LYS A 180 11.44 2.16 9.97
C LYS A 180 11.12 0.71 10.37
N ILE A 181 11.76 -0.26 9.73
CA ILE A 181 11.55 -1.68 10.01
C ILE A 181 12.21 -2.05 11.34
N GLY A 182 11.40 -2.44 12.32
CA GLY A 182 11.80 -2.65 13.71
C GLY A 182 12.40 -4.01 14.05
N VAL A 183 12.79 -4.80 13.05
CA VAL A 183 13.37 -6.15 13.25
C VAL A 183 14.89 -6.05 13.20
N ASP A 184 15.56 -6.44 14.29
CA ASP A 184 17.01 -6.29 14.46
C ASP A 184 17.80 -6.96 13.32
N ASP A 185 17.36 -8.13 12.87
CA ASP A 185 17.97 -8.86 11.77
C ASP A 185 17.05 -9.02 10.55
N PHE A 186 16.53 -7.90 10.04
CA PHE A 186 15.97 -7.87 8.69
C PHE A 186 17.06 -8.23 7.67
N ASP A 187 17.17 -9.53 7.38
CA ASP A 187 18.13 -10.11 6.47
C ASP A 187 17.37 -10.89 5.40
N ILE A 188 17.73 -10.66 4.14
CA ILE A 188 17.23 -11.49 3.05
C ILE A 188 18.19 -12.66 3.01
N SER A 189 17.81 -13.79 3.61
CA SER A 189 18.64 -15.00 3.60
C SER A 189 19.28 -15.23 2.22
N GLU A 190 20.53 -15.66 2.16
CA GLU A 190 21.25 -15.89 0.89
C GLU A 190 20.51 -16.84 -0.06
N GLY A 191 19.60 -17.68 0.44
CA GLY A 191 18.71 -18.54 -0.35
C GLY A 191 17.47 -17.86 -0.95
N VAL A 192 17.24 -16.57 -0.66
CA VAL A 192 16.09 -15.75 -1.12
C VAL A 192 16.55 -14.55 -1.95
N GLY A 193 17.70 -13.96 -1.64
CA GLY A 193 18.14 -12.69 -2.20
C GLY A 193 18.78 -12.81 -3.58
N ILE A 194 18.05 -12.44 -4.62
CA ILE A 194 18.65 -12.12 -5.94
C ILE A 194 19.13 -10.66 -5.98
N THR A 195 18.66 -9.83 -5.03
CA THR A 195 18.80 -8.37 -5.05
C THR A 195 19.51 -7.81 -3.80
N ASN A 196 20.32 -6.77 -3.97
CA ASN A 196 20.94 -6.00 -2.88
C ASN A 196 20.10 -4.77 -2.45
N GLY A 197 18.95 -4.57 -3.09
CA GLY A 197 18.14 -3.37 -2.93
C GLY A 197 16.94 -3.33 -3.88
N LEU A 198 16.24 -2.20 -3.85
CA LEU A 198 15.02 -1.95 -4.60
C LEU A 198 15.22 -0.77 -5.54
N THR A 199 15.05 -0.99 -6.85
CA THR A 199 15.06 0.08 -7.85
C THR A 199 13.65 0.52 -8.20
N LEU A 200 13.33 1.77 -7.88
CA LEU A 200 12.04 2.40 -8.06
C LEU A 200 12.10 3.50 -9.14
N PRO A 201 10.96 3.99 -9.64
CA PRO A 201 10.95 5.09 -10.60
C PRO A 201 11.71 6.32 -10.10
N PRO A 202 12.19 7.18 -11.02
CA PRO A 202 12.95 8.38 -10.65
C PRO A 202 12.21 9.26 -9.64
N ASN A 203 12.96 9.81 -8.68
CA ASN A 203 12.45 10.66 -7.62
C ASN A 203 11.36 10.00 -6.74
N THR A 204 11.41 8.68 -6.60
CA THR A 204 10.55 7.97 -5.64
C THR A 204 11.17 8.05 -4.25
N VAL A 205 10.36 8.46 -3.28
CA VAL A 205 10.70 8.50 -1.86
C VAL A 205 9.94 7.39 -1.15
N ALA A 206 10.68 6.47 -0.52
CA ALA A 206 10.14 5.48 0.41
C ALA A 206 10.10 6.07 1.84
N THR A 207 8.94 6.08 2.49
CA THR A 207 8.78 6.56 3.87
C THR A 207 7.68 5.79 4.61
N THR A 208 7.44 6.16 5.88
CA THR A 208 6.33 5.65 6.69
C THR A 208 5.42 6.79 7.14
N SER A 209 4.11 6.57 7.19
CA SER A 209 3.17 7.46 7.91
C SER A 209 2.38 6.63 8.91
N GLY A 210 2.69 6.77 10.20
CA GLY A 210 2.22 5.78 11.18
C GLY A 210 2.85 4.42 10.86
N ASP A 211 2.00 3.40 10.74
CA ASP A 211 2.40 2.03 10.39
C ASP A 211 2.32 1.74 8.88
N ASP A 212 1.85 2.71 8.07
CA ASP A 212 1.70 2.56 6.62
C ASP A 212 3.05 2.68 5.90
N LEU A 213 3.26 1.85 4.88
CA LEU A 213 4.37 1.99 3.94
C LEU A 213 3.98 2.97 2.83
N ILE A 214 4.83 3.96 2.54
CA ILE A 214 4.57 4.95 1.49
C ILE A 214 5.69 4.92 0.46
N PHE A 215 5.31 4.80 -0.81
CA PHE A 215 6.17 5.03 -1.96
C PHE A 215 5.59 6.17 -2.79
N GLU A 216 6.29 7.29 -2.86
CA GLU A 216 5.75 8.49 -3.49
C GLU A 216 6.74 9.11 -4.47
N ASN A 217 6.28 9.40 -5.68
CA ASN A 217 7.02 10.15 -6.70
C ASN A 217 6.15 11.31 -7.22
N PRO A 218 6.64 12.13 -8.18
CA PRO A 218 5.88 13.27 -8.69
C PRO A 218 4.54 12.92 -9.37
N HIS A 219 4.30 11.66 -9.76
CA HIS A 219 3.11 11.21 -10.47
C HIS A 219 2.15 10.41 -9.59
N VAL A 220 2.68 9.56 -8.71
CA VAL A 220 1.90 8.57 -7.96
C VAL A 220 2.35 8.52 -6.51
N ARG A 221 1.38 8.32 -5.61
CA ARG A 221 1.60 7.89 -4.23
C ARG A 221 0.97 6.51 -4.03
N ILE A 222 1.73 5.56 -3.54
CA ILE A 222 1.27 4.23 -3.14
C ILE A 222 1.39 4.19 -1.62
N ALA A 223 0.28 3.94 -0.93
CA ALA A 223 0.24 3.68 0.50
C ALA A 223 -0.21 2.23 0.72
N ILE A 224 0.50 1.50 1.58
CA ILE A 224 0.15 0.11 1.94
C ILE A 224 -0.12 0.08 3.45
N ASP A 225 -1.35 -0.24 3.83
CA ASP A 225 -1.79 -0.41 5.21
C ASP A 225 -2.11 -1.88 5.52
N PHE A 226 -1.99 -2.22 6.80
CA PHE A 226 -2.10 -3.58 7.31
C PHE A 226 -3.15 -3.63 8.43
N GLU A 227 -4.16 -4.47 8.24
CA GLU A 227 -5.23 -4.66 9.20
C GLU A 227 -5.32 -6.13 9.59
N VAL A 228 -5.33 -6.42 10.89
CA VAL A 228 -5.50 -7.78 11.42
C VAL A 228 -6.84 -7.85 12.12
N GLU A 229 -7.70 -8.76 11.67
CA GLU A 229 -9.06 -8.86 12.19
C GLU A 229 -9.10 -9.48 13.60
N ASP A 230 -10.17 -9.18 14.32
CA ASP A 230 -10.43 -9.70 15.66
C ASP A 230 -10.79 -11.19 15.66
N GLY A 231 -11.27 -11.69 14.52
CA GLY A 231 -11.68 -13.08 14.34
C GLY A 231 -10.49 -14.03 14.33
N THR A 232 -10.49 -14.99 15.27
CA THR A 232 -9.55 -16.11 15.26
C THR A 232 -10.33 -17.43 15.27
N SER A 233 -9.84 -18.43 14.55
CA SER A 233 -10.50 -19.73 14.42
C SER A 233 -9.48 -20.86 14.49
N PHE A 234 -9.80 -21.94 15.20
CA PHE A 234 -9.02 -23.17 15.14
C PHE A 234 -9.35 -23.92 13.86
N ALA A 235 -8.70 -23.52 12.78
CA ALA A 235 -8.94 -24.08 11.47
C ALA A 235 -7.70 -23.96 10.60
N VAL A 236 -7.56 -24.91 9.69
CA VAL A 236 -6.64 -24.79 8.57
C VAL A 236 -7.44 -24.26 7.38
N PRO A 237 -7.05 -23.13 6.76
CA PRO A 237 -7.64 -22.69 5.52
C PRO A 237 -7.39 -23.73 4.41
N SER A 238 -8.37 -23.92 3.53
CA SER A 238 -8.24 -24.71 2.30
C SER A 238 -9.09 -24.07 1.20
N TYR A 239 -8.67 -24.17 -0.06
CA TYR A 239 -9.47 -23.67 -1.18
C TYR A 239 -9.91 -24.80 -2.11
N ILE A 240 -11.14 -24.69 -2.58
CA ILE A 240 -11.66 -25.49 -3.70
C ILE A 240 -12.02 -24.48 -4.80
N GLY A 241 -11.11 -24.28 -5.76
CA GLY A 241 -11.22 -23.17 -6.71
C GLY A 241 -11.05 -21.83 -5.99
N SER A 242 -12.01 -20.93 -6.12
CA SER A 242 -12.01 -19.62 -5.43
C SER A 242 -12.77 -19.63 -4.10
N THR A 243 -13.30 -20.78 -3.67
CA THR A 243 -14.08 -20.88 -2.44
C THR A 243 -13.19 -21.25 -1.27
N LEU A 244 -13.13 -20.36 -0.27
CA LEU A 244 -12.50 -20.63 1.01
C LEU A 244 -13.31 -21.66 1.80
N ARG A 245 -12.60 -22.64 2.35
CA ARG A 245 -13.08 -23.60 3.33
C ARG A 245 -12.16 -23.54 4.55
N LEU A 246 -12.76 -23.70 5.73
CA LEU A 246 -12.04 -23.79 6.98
C LEU A 246 -12.22 -25.21 7.51
N ASP A 247 -11.13 -25.96 7.64
CA ASP A 247 -11.16 -27.33 8.13
C ASP A 247 -10.94 -27.36 9.66
N TYR A 248 -11.95 -27.83 10.39
CA TYR A 248 -12.01 -27.80 11.86
C TYR A 248 -11.73 -29.17 12.53
N GLY A 249 -11.09 -30.13 11.84
CA GLY A 249 -10.87 -31.48 12.36
C GLY A 249 -9.98 -31.55 13.61
N GLU A 250 -9.98 -32.67 14.33
CA GLU A 250 -9.21 -32.85 15.59
C GLU A 250 -7.70 -32.62 15.42
N MET A 251 -7.11 -32.96 14.27
CA MET A 251 -5.69 -32.68 13.96
C MET A 251 -5.37 -31.18 13.81
N ASN A 252 -6.39 -30.32 13.66
CA ASN A 252 -6.24 -28.89 13.38
C ASN A 252 -6.28 -28.02 14.64
N GLN A 253 -6.46 -28.62 15.84
CA GLN A 253 -6.51 -27.89 17.12
C GLN A 253 -5.21 -27.13 17.46
N GLY A 254 -4.12 -27.42 16.75
CA GLY A 254 -2.84 -26.71 16.88
C GLY A 254 -2.68 -25.47 16.01
N VAL A 255 -3.58 -25.22 15.04
CA VAL A 255 -3.47 -24.12 14.06
C VAL A 255 -4.58 -23.11 14.32
N ILE A 256 -4.19 -21.85 14.54
CA ILE A 256 -5.10 -20.72 14.64
C ILE A 256 -5.01 -19.94 13.33
N ASN A 257 -6.12 -19.86 12.62
CA ASN A 257 -6.31 -19.00 11.46
C ASN A 257 -6.78 -17.61 11.91
N ILE A 258 -6.11 -16.58 11.41
CA ILE A 258 -6.38 -15.17 11.66
C ILE A 258 -6.54 -14.50 10.29
N GLN A 259 -7.68 -13.84 10.09
CA GLN A 259 -7.91 -13.08 8.87
C GLN A 259 -7.21 -11.72 8.96
N SER A 260 -6.68 -11.27 7.83
CA SER A 260 -6.01 -9.97 7.73
C SER A 260 -6.23 -9.36 6.35
N ASN A 261 -6.03 -8.05 6.25
CA ASN A 261 -6.11 -7.30 5.01
C ASN A 261 -4.81 -6.53 4.80
N ILE A 262 -4.27 -6.61 3.58
CA ILE A 262 -3.27 -5.69 3.06
C ILE A 262 -4.00 -4.79 2.07
N ARG A 263 -4.12 -3.51 2.40
CA ARG A 263 -4.80 -2.54 1.54
C ARG A 263 -3.76 -1.67 0.87
N VAL A 264 -3.84 -1.60 -0.45
CA VAL A 264 -2.94 -0.80 -1.29
C VAL A 264 -3.77 0.34 -1.88
N VAL A 265 -3.47 1.56 -1.45
CA VAL A 265 -4.09 2.79 -1.94
C VAL A 265 -3.15 3.46 -2.92
N VAL A 266 -3.59 3.59 -4.17
CA VAL A 266 -2.84 4.30 -5.22
C VAL A 266 -3.53 5.63 -5.48
N SER A 267 -2.84 6.73 -5.19
CA SER A 267 -3.28 8.09 -5.50
C SER A 267 -2.50 8.63 -6.71
N GLN A 268 -3.16 8.74 -7.86
CA GLN A 268 -2.64 9.39 -9.06
C GLN A 268 -2.73 10.92 -8.90
N LYS A 269 -1.59 11.60 -8.98
CA LYS A 269 -1.52 13.05 -8.77
C LYS A 269 -2.13 13.80 -9.95
N LYS A 270 -3.24 14.49 -9.71
CA LYS A 270 -4.03 15.13 -10.76
C LYS A 270 -3.27 16.23 -11.52
N GLN A 271 -2.32 16.89 -10.85
CA GLN A 271 -1.39 17.85 -11.45
C GLN A 271 -0.56 17.27 -12.62
N ARG A 272 -0.40 15.95 -12.68
CA ARG A 272 0.32 15.23 -13.74
C ARG A 272 -0.60 14.43 -14.66
N SER A 273 -1.92 14.61 -14.59
CA SER A 273 -2.90 13.83 -15.35
C SER A 273 -2.75 13.93 -16.88
N GLY A 274 -2.23 15.05 -17.39
CA GLY A 274 -1.91 15.25 -18.82
C GLY A 274 -0.50 14.84 -19.24
N SER A 275 0.30 14.25 -18.34
CA SER A 275 1.66 13.82 -18.67
C SER A 275 1.63 12.59 -19.59
N PRO A 276 2.49 12.54 -20.63
CA PRO A 276 2.62 11.35 -21.48
C PRO A 276 3.14 10.13 -20.70
N ASP A 277 3.80 10.35 -19.56
CA ASP A 277 4.34 9.28 -18.73
C ASP A 277 3.31 8.70 -17.75
N ARG A 278 2.09 9.25 -17.68
CA ARG A 278 1.04 8.80 -16.75
C ARG A 278 0.82 7.29 -16.81
N LEU A 279 0.66 6.73 -18.01
CA LEU A 279 0.44 5.29 -18.22
C LEU A 279 1.60 4.43 -17.68
N LYS A 280 2.83 4.95 -17.72
CA LYS A 280 4.00 4.24 -17.17
C LYS A 280 3.87 4.11 -15.65
N TYR A 281 3.55 5.21 -14.96
CA TYR A 281 3.39 5.20 -13.50
C TYR A 281 2.11 4.51 -13.02
N GLU A 282 1.06 4.46 -13.85
CA GLU A 282 -0.09 3.58 -13.60
C GLU A 282 0.32 2.11 -13.68
N SER A 283 1.05 1.71 -14.73
CA SER A 283 1.57 0.35 -14.87
C SER A 283 2.52 -0.03 -13.72
N TRP A 284 3.36 0.90 -13.27
CA TRP A 284 4.20 0.73 -12.08
C TRP A 284 3.39 0.37 -10.83
N ALA A 285 2.35 1.15 -10.54
CA ALA A 285 1.50 0.92 -9.39
C ALA A 285 0.78 -0.43 -9.47
N SER A 286 0.27 -0.79 -10.66
CA SER A 286 -0.31 -2.11 -10.91
C SER A 286 0.69 -3.24 -10.69
N GLN A 287 1.95 -3.09 -11.11
CA GLN A 287 3.00 -4.09 -10.87
C GLN A 287 3.29 -4.29 -9.38
N ILE A 288 3.31 -3.23 -8.57
CA ILE A 288 3.46 -3.35 -7.12
C ILE A 288 2.27 -4.11 -6.53
N ILE A 289 1.04 -3.76 -6.91
CA ILE A 289 -0.17 -4.46 -6.44
C ILE A 289 -0.13 -5.93 -6.83
N GLU A 290 0.20 -6.25 -8.08
CA GLU A 290 0.31 -7.63 -8.58
C GLU A 290 1.39 -8.41 -7.82
N THR A 291 2.54 -7.80 -7.54
CA THR A 291 3.63 -8.44 -6.78
C THR A 291 3.16 -8.75 -5.36
N VAL A 292 2.61 -7.78 -4.63
CA VAL A 292 2.07 -8.01 -3.28
C VAL A 292 0.94 -9.05 -3.31
N ARG A 293 0.06 -9.02 -4.31
CA ARG A 293 -1.01 -10.02 -4.46
C ARG A 293 -0.45 -11.42 -4.66
N ALA A 294 0.58 -11.58 -5.48
CA ALA A 294 1.17 -12.88 -5.77
C ALA A 294 1.71 -13.57 -4.50
N GLY A 295 2.40 -12.83 -3.62
CA GLY A 295 3.00 -13.40 -2.41
C GLY A 295 2.04 -13.69 -1.25
N PHE A 296 0.86 -13.06 -1.23
CA PHE A 296 -0.05 -13.04 -0.07
C PHE A 296 -1.48 -13.48 -0.39
N SER A 297 -1.85 -13.59 -1.67
CA SER A 297 -3.15 -14.15 -2.05
C SER A 297 -3.17 -15.65 -1.77
N PRO A 298 -4.20 -16.15 -1.07
CA PRO A 298 -4.31 -17.57 -0.78
C PRO A 298 -4.75 -18.40 -1.99
N VAL A 299 -5.24 -17.76 -3.05
CA VAL A 299 -5.70 -18.39 -4.30
C VAL A 299 -4.91 -17.87 -5.50
N LEU A 300 -4.68 -18.74 -6.48
CA LEU A 300 -4.34 -18.34 -7.84
C LEU A 300 -5.46 -17.46 -8.40
N THR A 301 -5.18 -16.18 -8.65
CA THR A 301 -5.98 -15.47 -9.65
C THR A 301 -5.76 -16.16 -10.98
N GLN A 302 -6.69 -17.03 -11.37
CA GLN A 302 -6.83 -17.45 -12.76
C GLN A 302 -7.18 -16.18 -13.55
N ASN A 303 -6.15 -15.49 -14.04
CA ASN A 303 -6.10 -14.63 -15.23
C ASN A 303 -4.89 -13.69 -15.10
N ALA A 304 -3.80 -14.10 -15.75
CA ALA A 304 -2.77 -13.21 -16.30
C ALA A 304 -2.71 -13.46 -17.82
#